data_AF-A0A8T3WE53-F1
#
_entry.id   AF-A0A8T3WE53-F1
#
_cell.length_a   1.000
_cell.length_b   1.000
_cell.length_c   1.000
_cell.angle_alpha   90.00
_cell.angle_beta   90.00
_cell.angle_gamma   90.00
#
_symmetry.space_group_name_H-M   'P 1'
#
loop_
_entity.id
_entity.type
_entity.pdbx_description
1 polymer ?
#
loop_
_entity_poly.entity_id
_entity_poly.type
_entity_poly.pdbx_seq_one_letter_code
_entity_poly.pdbx_strand_id
1 'polypeptide(L)'
;MEGLMFNAILGSGSGIGNLLASWENAGVFTYLLPFLLIFAMIFAILSRMQIFKENRAVNGIIALVVGLMALQFEFVPRFFSEVFPRLGVGLSIILVILILTGMFIDPKKSGIMWTLFGVGSVIAIFVLLNTSSALDWTTSAFFVNNWQNVALAILVLVLVGTVLFSGRSKDPNRPASVYEALGFK
;
A
#
# COMPACT_ATOMS: atom_id res chain seq x y z
N MET A 1 48.07 -18.80 10.54
CA MET A 1 46.77 -19.51 10.48
C MET A 1 45.82 -19.07 11.61
N GLU A 2 46.30 -18.46 12.70
CA GLU A 2 45.46 -17.98 13.81
C GLU A 2 44.60 -16.74 13.45
N GLY A 3 45.06 -15.87 12.54
CA GLY A 3 44.28 -14.71 12.07
C GLY A 3 43.07 -15.03 11.18
N LEU A 4 43.05 -16.22 10.55
CA LEU A 4 41.90 -16.70 9.76
C LEU A 4 40.82 -17.34 10.64
N MET A 5 41.21 -17.86 11.81
CA MET A 5 40.29 -18.41 12.81
C MET A 5 39.60 -17.31 13.64
N PHE A 6 40.25 -16.16 13.83
CA PHE A 6 39.67 -15.03 14.56
C PHE A 6 38.48 -14.40 13.80
N ASN A 7 38.54 -14.37 12.47
CA ASN A 7 37.43 -13.87 11.63
C ASN A 7 36.27 -14.88 11.53
N ALA A 8 36.53 -16.18 11.75
CA ALA A 8 35.49 -17.21 11.82
C ALA A 8 34.71 -17.18 13.15
N ILE A 9 35.36 -16.75 14.24
CA ILE A 9 34.74 -16.68 15.58
C ILE A 9 33.89 -15.40 15.74
N LEU A 10 34.21 -14.32 15.02
CA LEU A 10 33.43 -13.07 15.04
C LEU A 10 32.50 -12.88 13.82
N GLY A 11 32.69 -13.65 12.74
CA GLY A 11 31.94 -13.53 11.48
C GLY A 11 30.83 -14.56 11.26
N SER A 12 30.48 -15.36 12.28
CA SER A 12 29.48 -16.42 12.14
C SER A 12 28.07 -15.92 12.47
N GLY A 13 27.38 -15.36 11.46
CA GLY A 13 25.92 -15.14 11.47
C GLY A 13 25.12 -16.45 11.45
N SER A 14 25.43 -17.36 12.37
CA SER A 14 25.40 -18.82 12.16
C SER A 14 24.03 -19.50 12.18
N GLY A 15 22.93 -18.77 12.36
CA GLY A 15 21.58 -19.34 12.27
C GLY A 15 20.63 -18.46 11.47
N ILE A 16 20.17 -17.38 12.09
CA ILE A 16 19.13 -16.53 11.52
C ILE A 16 19.63 -15.70 10.33
N GLY A 17 20.87 -15.18 10.37
CA GLY A 17 21.44 -14.42 9.25
C GLY A 17 21.54 -15.29 7.99
N ASN A 18 22.05 -16.51 8.12
CA ASN A 18 22.11 -17.48 7.04
C ASN A 18 20.72 -17.90 6.53
N LEU A 19 19.74 -18.05 7.43
CA LEU A 19 18.35 -18.36 7.06
C LEU A 19 17.72 -17.21 6.24
N LEU A 20 17.85 -15.97 6.72
CA LEU A 20 17.32 -14.80 6.05
C LEU A 20 18.01 -14.59 4.69
N ALA A 21 19.32 -14.76 4.61
CA ALA A 21 20.05 -14.73 3.35
C ALA A 21 19.58 -15.83 2.39
N SER A 22 19.32 -17.05 2.90
CA SER A 22 18.75 -18.14 2.09
C SER A 22 17.35 -17.78 1.56
N TRP A 23 16.49 -17.17 2.38
CA TRP A 23 15.16 -16.72 1.97
C TRP A 23 15.20 -15.57 0.98
N GLU A 24 16.12 -14.64 1.16
CA GLU A 24 16.38 -13.56 0.21
C GLU A 24 16.79 -14.14 -1.16
N ASN A 25 17.76 -15.06 -1.17
CA ASN A 25 18.21 -15.75 -2.38
C ASN A 25 17.10 -16.60 -3.02
N ALA A 26 16.20 -17.18 -2.22
CA ALA A 26 15.03 -17.90 -2.70
C ALA A 26 13.90 -16.96 -3.20
N GLY A 27 14.08 -15.65 -3.11
CA GLY A 27 13.10 -14.66 -3.56
C GLY A 27 11.89 -14.50 -2.64
N VAL A 28 11.96 -14.96 -1.38
CA VAL A 28 10.86 -14.85 -0.41
C VAL A 28 10.50 -13.38 -0.18
N PHE A 29 11.49 -12.50 0.01
CA PHE A 29 11.24 -11.08 0.23
C PHE A 29 10.79 -10.36 -1.04
N THR A 30 11.25 -10.81 -2.21
CA THR A 30 10.92 -10.22 -3.50
C THR A 30 9.52 -10.61 -3.98
N TYR A 31 9.08 -11.85 -3.73
CA TYR A 31 7.82 -12.37 -4.30
C TYR A 31 6.79 -12.73 -3.23
N LEU A 32 7.18 -13.49 -2.20
CA LEU A 32 6.22 -13.98 -1.21
C LEU A 32 5.65 -12.85 -0.36
N LEU A 33 6.49 -11.92 0.11
CA LEU A 33 6.03 -10.79 0.91
C LEU A 33 5.07 -9.86 0.13
N PRO A 34 5.39 -9.40 -1.10
CA PRO A 34 4.44 -8.63 -1.91
C PRO A 34 3.13 -9.36 -2.16
N PHE A 35 3.19 -10.67 -2.45
CA PHE A 35 2.00 -11.48 -2.62
C PHE A 35 1.11 -11.49 -1.38
N LEU A 36 1.68 -11.78 -0.20
CA LEU A 36 0.93 -11.84 1.05
C LEU A 36 0.25 -10.50 1.37
N LEU A 37 0.92 -9.39 1.06
CA LEU A 37 0.37 -8.05 1.27
C LEU A 37 -0.79 -7.74 0.32
N ILE A 38 -0.64 -8.05 -0.97
CA ILE A 38 -1.71 -7.87 -1.96
C ILE A 38 -2.89 -8.79 -1.61
N PHE A 39 -2.62 -10.06 -1.31
CA PHE A 39 -3.60 -11.02 -0.83
C PHE A 39 -4.37 -10.47 0.37
N ALA A 40 -3.66 -10.04 1.42
CA ALA A 40 -4.29 -9.53 2.64
C ALA A 40 -5.12 -8.26 2.38
N MET A 41 -4.60 -7.34 1.55
CA MET A 41 -5.29 -6.10 1.20
C MET A 41 -6.57 -6.38 0.41
N ILE A 42 -6.49 -7.20 -0.65
CA ILE A 42 -7.65 -7.56 -1.47
C ILE A 42 -8.66 -8.35 -0.64
N PHE A 43 -8.22 -9.31 0.17
CA PHE A 43 -9.09 -10.06 1.07
C PHE A 43 -9.81 -9.15 2.06
N ALA A 44 -9.10 -8.19 2.65
CA ALA A 44 -9.68 -7.21 3.57
C ALA A 44 -10.72 -6.32 2.86
N ILE A 45 -10.41 -5.82 1.66
CA ILE A 45 -11.32 -4.99 0.86
C ILE A 45 -12.59 -5.80 0.53
N LEU A 46 -12.46 -7.01 -0.02
CA LEU A 46 -13.61 -7.85 -0.38
C LEU A 46 -14.48 -8.20 0.84
N SER A 47 -13.84 -8.45 1.98
CA SER A 47 -14.54 -8.75 3.24
C SER A 47 -15.26 -7.54 3.83
N ARG A 48 -14.70 -6.33 3.67
CA ARG A 48 -15.33 -5.07 4.11
C ARG A 48 -16.47 -4.64 3.19
N MET A 49 -16.32 -4.85 1.89
CA MET A 49 -17.30 -4.45 0.88
C MET A 49 -18.50 -5.42 0.78
N GLN A 50 -18.40 -6.61 1.38
CA GLN A 50 -19.47 -7.63 1.38
C GLN A 50 -20.04 -7.96 -0.01
N ILE A 51 -19.23 -7.84 -1.07
CA ILE A 51 -19.66 -8.04 -2.48
C ILE A 51 -20.21 -9.46 -2.68
N PHE A 52 -19.58 -10.45 -2.04
CA PHE A 52 -19.98 -11.86 -2.08
C PHE A 52 -20.67 -12.29 -0.77
N LYS A 53 -21.31 -11.34 -0.06
CA LYS A 53 -21.91 -11.55 1.27
C LYS A 53 -20.89 -12.15 2.25
N GLU A 54 -21.31 -13.09 3.09
CA GLU A 54 -20.49 -13.73 4.13
C GLU A 54 -19.62 -14.89 3.61
N ASN A 55 -19.52 -15.10 2.29
CA ASN A 55 -18.71 -16.20 1.76
C ASN A 55 -17.21 -15.85 1.78
N ARG A 56 -16.61 -16.00 2.96
CA ARG A 56 -15.18 -15.74 3.20
C ARG A 56 -14.28 -16.64 2.36
N ALA A 57 -14.71 -17.86 2.02
CA ALA A 57 -13.94 -18.76 1.17
C ALA A 57 -13.77 -18.18 -0.24
N VAL A 58 -14.85 -17.65 -0.82
CA VAL A 58 -14.81 -16.98 -2.14
C VAL A 58 -13.91 -15.74 -2.09
N ASN A 59 -14.04 -14.90 -1.06
CA ASN A 59 -13.16 -13.74 -0.89
C ASN A 59 -11.68 -14.15 -0.84
N GLY A 60 -11.37 -15.25 -0.13
CA GLY A 60 -10.04 -15.82 -0.04
C GLY A 60 -9.49 -16.28 -1.39
N ILE A 61 -10.29 -17.05 -2.15
CA ILE A 61 -9.90 -17.54 -3.48
C ILE A 61 -9.65 -16.37 -4.44
N ILE A 62 -10.53 -15.37 -4.46
CA ILE A 62 -10.36 -14.20 -5.34
C ILE A 62 -9.10 -13.43 -4.95
N ALA A 63 -8.89 -13.16 -3.65
CA ALA A 63 -7.69 -12.49 -3.19
C ALA A 63 -6.40 -13.26 -3.53
N LEU A 64 -6.43 -14.61 -3.45
CA LEU A 64 -5.32 -15.48 -3.83
C LEU A 64 -5.00 -15.32 -5.31
N VAL A 65 -6.01 -15.46 -6.17
CA VAL A 65 -5.87 -15.35 -7.62
C VAL A 65 -5.37 -13.96 -8.01
N VAL A 66 -5.93 -12.90 -7.45
CA VAL A 66 -5.48 -11.51 -7.69
C VAL A 66 -4.05 -11.30 -7.22
N GLY A 67 -3.69 -11.77 -6.03
CA GLY A 67 -2.33 -11.70 -5.51
C GLY A 67 -1.31 -12.40 -6.41
N LEU A 68 -1.62 -13.62 -6.87
CA LEU A 68 -0.77 -14.37 -7.78
C LEU A 68 -0.67 -13.73 -9.17
N MET A 69 -1.78 -13.21 -9.71
CA MET A 69 -1.78 -12.48 -10.99
C MET A 69 -0.95 -11.20 -10.90
N ALA A 70 -1.01 -10.48 -9.77
CA ALA A 70 -0.23 -9.27 -9.57
C ALA A 70 1.28 -9.53 -9.58
N LEU A 71 1.73 -10.69 -9.10
CA LEU A 71 3.15 -11.07 -9.16
C LEU A 71 3.68 -11.29 -10.58
N GLN A 72 2.81 -11.59 -11.55
CA GLN A 72 3.25 -11.77 -12.94
C GLN A 72 3.79 -10.47 -13.55
N PHE A 73 3.39 -9.32 -13.02
CA PHE A 73 3.93 -8.04 -13.44
C PHE A 73 5.15 -7.69 -12.61
N GLU A 74 6.36 -7.80 -13.20
CA GLU A 74 7.66 -7.58 -12.52
C GLU A 74 7.74 -6.25 -11.75
N PHE A 75 6.99 -5.24 -12.20
CA PHE A 75 6.89 -3.95 -11.54
C PHE A 75 6.35 -4.07 -10.11
N VAL A 76 5.41 -4.99 -9.83
CA VAL A 76 4.77 -5.10 -8.52
C VAL A 76 5.76 -5.62 -7.46
N PRO A 77 6.43 -6.78 -7.65
CA PRO A 77 7.54 -7.21 -6.79
C PRO A 77 8.61 -6.12 -6.59
N ARG A 78 9.07 -5.50 -7.69
CA ARG A 78 10.13 -4.48 -7.66
C ARG A 78 9.70 -3.22 -6.90
N PHE A 79 8.45 -2.78 -7.07
CA PHE A 79 7.91 -1.65 -6.32
C PHE A 79 7.97 -1.91 -4.82
N PHE A 80 7.52 -3.08 -4.38
CA PHE A 80 7.51 -3.41 -2.97
C PHE A 80 8.90 -3.67 -2.41
N SER A 81 9.82 -4.27 -3.17
CA SER A 81 11.22 -4.43 -2.74
C SER A 81 11.94 -3.10 -2.58
N GLU A 82 11.49 -2.03 -3.22
CA GLU A 82 12.05 -0.68 -3.04
C GLU A 82 11.33 0.11 -1.94
N VAL A 83 9.99 0.08 -1.91
CA VAL A 83 9.18 0.83 -0.93
C VAL A 83 9.40 0.33 0.48
N PHE A 84 9.33 -0.99 0.72
CA PHE A 84 9.31 -1.51 2.09
C PHE A 84 10.60 -1.30 2.87
N PRO A 85 11.79 -1.55 2.30
CA PRO A 85 13.03 -1.25 3.02
C PRO A 85 13.13 0.22 3.42
N ARG A 86 12.74 1.13 2.51
CA ARG A 86 12.78 2.59 2.74
C ARG A 86 11.73 3.05 3.75
N LEU A 87 10.52 2.49 3.69
CA LEU A 87 9.50 2.71 4.71
C LEU A 87 9.97 2.19 6.07
N GLY A 88 10.62 1.03 6.13
CA GLY A 88 11.18 0.48 7.36
C GLY A 88 12.17 1.45 8.03
N VAL A 89 13.07 2.04 7.23
CA VAL A 89 13.99 3.09 7.71
C VAL A 89 13.22 4.36 8.12
N GLY A 90 12.23 4.80 7.35
CA GLY A 90 11.42 5.97 7.71
C GLY A 90 10.64 5.77 9.01
N LEU A 91 10.05 4.60 9.21
CA LEU A 91 9.30 4.23 10.41
C LEU A 91 10.22 4.12 11.63
N SER A 92 11.44 3.63 11.49
CA SER A 92 12.40 3.59 12.60
C SER A 92 12.81 5.00 13.04
N ILE A 93 12.94 5.96 12.11
CA ILE A 93 13.16 7.37 12.43
C ILE A 93 11.96 7.95 13.20
N ILE A 94 10.73 7.71 12.73
CA ILE A 94 9.51 8.16 13.43
C ILE A 94 9.45 7.55 14.83
N LEU A 95 9.77 6.27 14.98
CA LEU A 95 9.80 5.59 16.28
C LEU A 95 10.80 6.26 17.24
N VAL A 96 12.00 6.57 16.79
CA VAL A 96 12.99 7.31 17.61
C VAL A 96 12.45 8.68 18.01
N ILE A 97 11.83 9.41 17.09
CA ILE A 97 11.23 10.72 17.39
C ILE A 97 10.07 10.60 18.38
N LEU A 98 9.23 9.56 18.26
CA LEU A 98 8.15 9.28 19.20
C LEU A 98 8.67 8.95 20.60
N ILE A 99 9.75 8.17 20.70
CA ILE A 99 10.39 7.85 21.98
C ILE A 99 10.93 9.14 22.63
N LEU A 100 11.68 9.95 21.89
CA LEU A 100 12.23 11.20 22.41
C LEU A 100 11.12 12.20 22.79
N THR A 101 10.11 12.37 21.93
CA THR A 101 8.99 13.28 22.18
C THR A 101 8.16 12.81 23.36
N GLY A 102 7.83 11.52 23.45
CA GLY A 102 7.05 10.96 24.55
C GLY A 102 7.79 10.97 25.88
N MET A 103 9.12 10.93 25.86
CA MET A 103 9.95 11.01 27.08
C MET A 103 10.09 12.43 27.62
N PHE A 104 10.14 13.44 26.76
CA PHE A 104 10.44 14.81 27.16
C PHE A 104 9.27 15.80 27.05
N ILE A 105 8.17 15.42 26.38
CA ILE A 105 7.09 16.35 26.05
C ILE A 105 5.74 15.70 26.33
N ASP A 106 4.90 16.39 27.11
CA ASP A 106 3.55 15.92 27.42
C ASP A 106 2.70 15.79 26.13
N PRO A 107 2.17 14.59 25.83
CA PRO A 107 1.42 14.31 24.60
C PRO A 107 0.10 15.09 24.48
N LYS A 108 -0.33 15.76 25.55
CA LYS A 108 -1.54 16.59 25.58
C LYS A 108 -1.35 17.99 24.99
N LYS A 109 -0.10 18.41 24.70
CA LYS A 109 0.15 19.67 23.99
C LYS A 109 -0.16 19.52 22.50
N SER A 110 -1.13 20.31 22.02
CA SER A 110 -1.64 20.28 20.64
C SER A 110 -0.54 20.38 19.56
N GLY A 111 0.60 21.01 19.84
CA GLY A 111 1.70 21.16 18.87
C GLY A 111 2.44 19.87 18.50
N ILE A 112 2.51 18.87 19.36
CA ILE A 112 3.22 17.61 19.08
C ILE A 112 2.60 16.87 17.90
N MET A 113 1.28 16.82 17.84
CA MET A 113 0.56 16.09 16.80
C MET A 113 0.84 16.70 15.42
N TRP A 114 0.90 18.03 15.35
CA TRP A 114 1.29 18.76 14.13
C TRP A 114 2.75 18.53 13.75
N THR A 115 3.66 18.52 14.71
CA THR A 115 5.08 18.21 14.45
C THR A 115 5.26 16.78 13.94
N LEU A 116 4.63 15.79 14.59
CA LEU A 116 4.68 14.40 14.15
C LEU A 116 4.05 14.19 12.78
N PHE A 117 2.92 14.87 12.51
CA PHE A 117 2.29 14.85 11.20
C PHE A 117 3.18 15.47 10.13
N GLY A 118 3.82 16.61 10.42
CA GLY A 118 4.75 17.27 9.51
C GLY A 118 5.97 16.40 9.19
N VAL A 119 6.63 15.85 10.21
CA VAL A 119 7.78 14.97 10.05
C VAL A 119 7.40 13.69 9.32
N GLY A 120 6.29 13.05 9.71
CA GLY A 120 5.77 11.86 9.04
C GLY A 120 5.46 12.12 7.57
N SER A 121 4.88 13.28 7.25
CA SER A 121 4.61 13.69 5.86
C SER A 121 5.89 13.89 5.06
N VAL A 122 6.91 14.53 5.62
CA VAL A 122 8.22 14.72 4.95
C VAL A 122 8.87 13.38 4.68
N ILE A 123 8.89 12.47 5.65
CA ILE A 123 9.45 11.12 5.49
C ILE A 123 8.67 10.34 4.41
N ALA A 124 7.34 10.40 4.44
CA ALA A 124 6.51 9.74 3.45
C ALA A 124 6.80 10.28 2.03
N ILE A 125 6.86 11.61 1.86
CA ILE A 125 7.22 12.24 0.58
C ILE A 125 8.62 11.80 0.14
N PHE A 126 9.60 11.80 1.05
CA PHE A 126 10.96 11.38 0.76
C PHE A 126 11.01 9.93 0.26
N VAL A 127 10.34 9.01 0.95
CA VAL A 127 10.29 7.60 0.54
C VAL A 127 9.64 7.46 -0.83
N LEU A 128 8.49 8.12 -1.06
CA LEU A 128 7.78 8.06 -2.34
C LEU A 128 8.61 8.63 -3.49
N LEU A 129 9.28 9.76 -3.29
CA LEU A 129 10.15 10.37 -4.32
C LEU A 129 11.32 9.47 -4.67
N ASN A 130 12.03 8.94 -3.66
CA ASN A 130 13.15 8.06 -3.88
C ASN A 130 12.69 6.76 -4.57
N THR A 131 11.58 6.17 -4.15
CA THR A 131 11.05 4.96 -4.77
C THR A 131 10.69 5.25 -6.23
N SER A 132 10.02 6.36 -6.49
CA SER A 132 9.63 6.74 -7.85
C SER A 132 10.84 6.95 -8.77
N SER A 133 11.93 7.53 -8.25
CA SER A 133 13.18 7.64 -9.02
C SER A 133 13.88 6.30 -9.23
N ALA A 134 13.85 5.40 -8.25
CA ALA A 134 14.49 4.08 -8.35
C ALA A 134 13.75 3.10 -9.29
N LEU A 135 12.47 3.35 -9.51
CA LEU A 135 11.64 2.59 -10.45
C LEU A 135 11.56 3.27 -11.83
N ASP A 136 12.33 4.32 -12.06
CA ASP A 136 12.27 5.16 -13.26
C ASP A 136 10.85 5.66 -13.58
N TRP A 137 9.97 5.75 -12.58
CA TRP A 137 8.55 6.07 -12.77
C TRP A 137 8.38 7.56 -13.11
N THR A 138 9.02 8.43 -12.33
CA THR A 138 8.95 9.90 -12.49
C THR A 138 9.75 10.43 -13.67
N THR A 139 10.73 9.66 -14.15
CA THR A 139 11.57 9.95 -15.32
C THR A 139 11.23 9.09 -16.54
N SER A 140 10.22 8.22 -16.47
CA SER A 140 9.86 7.36 -17.59
C SER A 140 9.59 8.24 -18.81
N ALA A 141 10.36 8.04 -19.87
CA ALA A 141 10.08 8.63 -21.18
C ALA A 141 8.62 8.38 -21.59
N PHE A 142 8.00 7.29 -21.08
CA PHE A 142 6.57 7.06 -21.20
C PHE A 142 5.71 8.19 -20.60
N PHE A 143 5.84 8.55 -19.32
CA PHE A 143 4.99 9.60 -18.74
C PHE A 143 5.29 10.97 -19.34
N VAL A 144 6.57 11.30 -19.57
CA VAL A 144 6.95 12.57 -20.23
C VAL A 144 6.45 12.65 -21.67
N ASN A 145 6.44 11.54 -22.42
CA ASN A 145 5.95 11.53 -23.82
C ASN A 145 4.45 11.27 -23.94
N ASN A 146 3.79 10.72 -22.92
CA ASN A 146 2.37 10.30 -22.97
C ASN A 146 1.50 10.98 -21.91
N TRP A 147 1.99 12.01 -21.20
CA TRP A 147 1.19 12.72 -20.18
C TRP A 147 -0.13 13.25 -20.75
N GLN A 148 -0.15 13.62 -22.04
CA GLN A 148 -1.35 14.04 -22.77
C GLN A 148 -2.38 12.89 -22.88
N ASN A 149 -1.92 11.68 -23.22
CA ASN A 149 -2.77 10.50 -23.33
C ASN A 149 -3.28 10.03 -21.96
N VAL A 150 -2.43 10.10 -20.93
CA VAL A 150 -2.81 9.77 -19.54
C VAL A 150 -3.82 10.78 -19.00
N ALA A 151 -3.61 12.08 -19.22
CA ALA A 151 -4.55 13.11 -18.82
C ALA A 151 -5.90 12.97 -19.52
N LEU A 152 -5.91 12.65 -20.82
CA LEU A 152 -7.13 12.35 -21.57
C LEU A 152 -7.86 11.11 -21.03
N ALA A 153 -7.15 10.02 -20.73
CA ALA A 153 -7.74 8.82 -20.16
C ALA A 153 -8.38 9.07 -18.78
N ILE A 154 -7.71 9.84 -17.92
CA ILE A 154 -8.25 10.25 -16.61
C ILE A 154 -9.49 11.13 -16.80
N LEU A 155 -9.44 12.10 -17.71
CA LEU A 155 -10.57 12.98 -18.00
C LEU A 155 -11.78 12.19 -18.51
N VAL A 156 -11.56 11.20 -19.40
CA VAL A 156 -12.61 10.31 -19.89
C VAL A 156 -13.18 9.46 -18.75
N LEU A 157 -12.35 8.89 -17.88
CA LEU A 157 -12.81 8.12 -16.71
C LEU A 157 -13.64 8.99 -15.75
N VAL A 158 -13.23 10.24 -15.52
CA VAL A 158 -13.98 11.19 -14.71
C VAL A 158 -15.30 11.54 -15.39
N LEU A 159 -15.31 11.83 -16.69
CA LEU A 159 -16.54 12.14 -17.44
C LEU A 159 -17.51 10.95 -17.42
N VAL A 160 -17.04 9.75 -17.73
CA VAL A 160 -17.85 8.53 -17.67
C VAL A 160 -18.38 8.31 -16.27
N GLY A 161 -17.54 8.47 -15.24
CA GLY A 161 -17.96 8.44 -13.84
C GLY A 161 -19.07 9.46 -13.58
N THR A 162 -18.87 10.73 -13.92
CA THR A 162 -19.87 11.78 -13.71
C THR A 162 -21.16 11.52 -14.46
N VAL A 163 -21.14 11.00 -15.69
CA VAL A 163 -22.34 10.67 -16.46
C VAL A 163 -23.10 9.50 -15.82
N LEU A 164 -22.38 8.45 -15.39
CA LEU A 164 -22.97 7.29 -14.73
C LEU A 164 -23.56 7.64 -13.35
N PHE A 165 -22.94 8.57 -12.61
CA PHE A 165 -23.40 8.99 -11.29
C PHE A 165 -24.41 10.16 -11.33
N SER A 166 -24.41 10.98 -12.39
CA SER A 166 -25.37 12.07 -12.61
C SER A 166 -26.77 11.55 -12.97
N GLY A 167 -26.91 10.32 -13.47
CA GLY A 167 -28.21 9.70 -13.74
C GLY A 167 -28.96 9.20 -12.49
N ARG A 168 -28.35 9.29 -11.30
CA ARG A 168 -28.98 8.92 -10.01
C ARG A 168 -29.52 10.14 -9.26
N SER A 169 -30.02 11.17 -9.94
CA SER A 169 -30.85 12.15 -9.24
C SER A 169 -32.16 11.48 -8.81
N LYS A 170 -32.36 11.33 -7.50
CA LYS A 170 -33.70 11.07 -6.93
C LYS A 170 -34.62 12.16 -7.44
N ASP A 171 -35.56 11.78 -8.30
CA ASP A 171 -36.62 12.65 -8.77
C ASP A 171 -37.42 13.16 -7.55
N PRO A 172 -37.37 14.46 -7.22
CA PRO A 172 -38.10 15.03 -6.09
C PRO A 172 -39.62 15.00 -6.30
N ASN A 173 -40.09 14.80 -7.54
CA ASN A 173 -41.49 14.82 -7.93
C ASN A 173 -42.03 13.44 -8.30
N ARG A 174 -41.35 12.36 -7.90
CA ARG A 174 -41.93 11.01 -8.03
C ARG A 174 -43.20 10.97 -7.18
N PRO A 175 -44.40 10.78 -7.78
CA PRO A 175 -45.62 10.64 -7.01
C PRO A 175 -45.46 9.45 -6.08
N ALA A 176 -45.85 9.63 -4.81
CA ALA A 176 -45.85 8.58 -3.80
C ALA A 176 -46.46 7.32 -4.42
N SER A 177 -45.80 6.18 -4.22
CA SER A 177 -46.33 4.91 -4.74
C SER A 177 -47.73 4.70 -4.16
N VAL A 178 -48.64 4.07 -4.91
CA VAL A 178 -50.03 3.83 -4.45
C VAL A 178 -50.06 3.15 -3.07
N TYR A 179 -49.03 2.38 -2.73
CA TYR A 179 -48.84 1.75 -1.43
C TYR A 179 -48.56 2.75 -0.29
N GLU A 180 -47.76 3.79 -0.54
CA GLU A 180 -47.52 4.89 0.42
C GLU A 180 -48.75 5.80 0.58
N ALA A 181 -49.45 6.08 -0.52
CA ALA A 181 -50.67 6.90 -0.49
C ALA A 181 -51.83 6.20 0.25
N LEU A 182 -51.84 4.86 0.26
CA LEU A 182 -52.83 4.05 0.95
C LEU A 182 -52.40 3.64 2.37
N GLY A 183 -51.27 4.13 2.87
CA GLY A 183 -50.84 3.92 4.26
C GLY A 183 -50.40 2.49 4.60
N PHE A 184 -50.14 1.65 3.61
CA PHE A 184 -49.58 0.32 3.84
C PHE A 184 -48.05 0.44 3.93
N LYS A 185 -47.53 0.33 5.16
CA LYS A 185 -46.10 0.15 5.44
C LYS A 185 -45.71 -1.32 5.40
#